data_AF-A0A930JQ56-F1
#
_entry.id   AF-A0A930JQ56-F1
#
_cell.length_a   1.000
_cell.length_b   1.000
_cell.length_c   1.000
_cell.angle_alpha   90.00
_cell.angle_beta   90.00
_cell.angle_gamma   90.00
#
_symmetry.space_group_name_H-M   'P 1'
#
loop_
_entity.id
_entity.type
_entity.pdbx_description
1 polymer ?
#
loop_
_entity_poly.entity_id
_entity_poly.type
_entity_poly.pdbx_seq_one_letter_code
_entity_poly.pdbx_strand_id
1 'polypeptide(L)' 'EEYSEKFANPYQAAQFGYIDDVIEPRNTRFRICRGLAQLAHKKQDLPAKKHGCMPM' A
#
# COMPACT_ATOMS: atom_id res chain seq x y z
N GLU A 1 22.36 -11.40 -11.77
CA GLU A 1 22.22 -11.29 -10.30
C GLU A 1 22.28 -9.84 -9.83
N GLU A 2 23.25 -9.05 -10.31
CA GLU A 2 23.44 -7.65 -9.91
C GLU A 2 22.20 -6.73 -10.07
N TYR A 3 21.36 -6.97 -11.08
CA TYR A 3 20.11 -6.25 -11.27
C TYR A 3 19.10 -6.55 -10.15
N SER A 4 18.93 -7.83 -9.83
CA SER A 4 18.02 -8.25 -8.76
C SER A 4 18.45 -7.69 -7.41
N GLU A 5 19.74 -7.65 -7.12
CA GLU A 5 20.23 -7.08 -5.85
C GLU A 5 20.00 -5.57 -5.76
N LYS A 6 20.22 -4.85 -6.87
CA LYS A 6 20.07 -3.39 -6.92
C LYS A 6 18.61 -2.93 -6.92
N PHE A 7 17.71 -3.68 -7.57
CA PHE A 7 16.34 -3.24 -7.83
C PHE A 7 15.26 -4.07 -7.11
N ALA A 8 15.51 -5.35 -6.79
CA ALA A 8 14.56 -6.20 -6.08
C ALA A 8 14.68 -6.08 -4.54
N ASN A 9 15.08 -4.91 -4.05
CA ASN A 9 15.05 -4.56 -2.63
C ASN A 9 13.88 -3.58 -2.36
N PRO A 10 13.22 -3.67 -1.20
CA PRO A 10 12.08 -2.82 -0.87
C PRO A 10 12.49 -1.36 -0.58
N TYR A 11 13.78 -1.11 -0.34
CA TYR A 11 14.30 0.20 0.08
C TYR A 11 14.25 1.23 -1.03
N GLN A 12 14.45 0.82 -2.28
CA GLN A 12 14.33 1.74 -3.41
C GLN A 12 12.90 2.30 -3.53
N ALA A 13 11.87 1.46 -3.38
CA ALA A 13 10.48 1.90 -3.41
C ALA A 13 10.09 2.72 -2.16
N ALA A 14 10.67 2.39 -1.00
CA ALA A 14 10.49 3.16 0.24
C ALA A 14 11.05 4.58 0.14
N GLN A 15 12.17 4.77 -0.58
CA GLN A 15 12.77 6.10 -0.78
C GLN A 15 11.82 7.06 -1.52
N PHE A 16 11.01 6.54 -2.44
CA PHE A 16 10.02 7.32 -3.19
C PHE A 16 8.66 7.44 -2.47
N GLY A 17 8.51 6.81 -1.30
CA GLY A 17 7.25 6.83 -0.54
C GLY A 17 6.13 5.99 -1.17
N TYR A 18 6.46 5.06 -2.08
CA TYR A 18 5.47 4.11 -2.62
C TYR A 18 5.08 3.03 -1.61
N ILE A 19 5.97 2.77 -0.64
CA ILE A 19 5.75 1.87 0.49
C ILE A 19 5.92 2.69 1.76
N ASP A 20 4.95 2.59 2.66
CA ASP A 20 4.95 3.36 3.90
C ASP A 20 6.01 2.88 4.91
N ASP A 21 6.19 1.57 5.07
CA ASP A 21 7.11 0.98 6.07
C ASP A 21 7.66 -0.36 5.60
N VAL A 22 8.95 -0.63 5.86
CA VAL A 22 9.57 -1.96 5.75
C VAL A 22 9.62 -2.58 7.15
N ILE A 23 8.90 -3.68 7.37
CA ILE A 23 8.71 -4.28 8.69
C ILE A 23 9.25 -5.70 8.79
N GLU A 24 9.60 -6.13 10.00
CA GLU A 24 9.88 -7.55 10.27
C GLU A 24 8.60 -8.39 10.13
N PRO A 25 8.69 -9.61 9.56
CA PRO A 25 7.51 -10.46 9.32
C PRO A 25 6.65 -10.74 10.56
N ARG A 26 7.26 -10.83 11.74
CA ARG A 26 6.56 -11.02 13.02
C ARG A 26 5.63 -9.87 13.41
N ASN A 27 5.91 -8.65 12.94
CA ASN A 27 5.16 -7.44 13.29
C ASN A 27 3.94 -7.21 12.39
N THR A 28 3.79 -8.01 11.33
CA THR A 28 2.73 -7.88 10.32
C THR A 28 1.34 -7.82 10.93
N ARG A 29 0.99 -8.75 11.84
CA ARG A 29 -0.34 -8.78 12.48
C ARG A 29 -0.66 -7.50 13.23
N PHE A 30 0.27 -7.02 14.05
CA PHE A 30 0.09 -5.81 14.84
C PHE A 30 -0.10 -4.57 13.94
N ARG A 31 0.71 -4.46 12.89
CA ARG A 31 0.63 -3.36 11.91
C ARG A 31 -0.71 -3.37 11.16
N ILE A 32 -1.20 -4.54 10.74
CA ILE A 32 -2.50 -4.70 10.08
C ILE A 32 -3.64 -4.27 11.02
N CYS A 33 -3.67 -4.78 12.25
CA CYS A 33 -4.73 -4.42 13.21
C CYS A 33 -4.79 -2.91 13.45
N ARG A 34 -3.62 -2.26 13.59
CA ARG A 34 -3.53 -0.80 13.75
C ARG A 34 -4.03 -0.06 12.51
N GLY A 35 -3.62 -0.46 11.31
CA GLY A 35 -4.05 0.17 10.06
C GLY A 35 -5.56 0.08 9.84
N LEU A 36 -6.15 -1.08 10.10
CA LEU A 36 -7.60 -1.28 10.02
C LEU A 36 -8.36 -0.42 11.04
N ALA A 37 -7.86 -0.33 12.27
CA ALA A 37 -8.46 0.52 13.30
C ALA A 37 -8.42 2.01 12.92
N GLN A 38 -7.31 2.48 12.33
CA GLN A 38 -7.18 3.86 11.85
C GLN A 38 -8.12 4.17 10.68
N LEU A 39 -8.34 3.21 9.79
CA LEU A 39 -9.17 3.39 8.58
C LEU A 39 -10.67 3.11 8.80
N ALA A 40 -11.08 2.76 10.02
CA ALA A 40 -12.45 2.33 10.33
C ALA A 40 -13.56 3.33 9.94
N HIS A 41 -13.25 4.62 9.88
CA HIS A 41 -14.20 5.68 9.54
C HIS A 41 -13.85 6.45 8.26
N LYS A 42 -12.99 5.88 7.40
CA LYS A 42 -12.59 6.52 6.14
C LYS A 42 -13.82 6.72 5.25
N LYS A 43 -14.06 7.97 4.85
CA LYS A 43 -15.02 8.36 3.81
C LYS A 43 -14.25 8.91 2.61
N GLN A 44 -14.73 8.61 1.40
CA GLN A 44 -14.16 9.12 0.17
C GLN A 44 -15.31 9.50 -0.77
N ASP A 45 -15.24 10.72 -1.29
CA ASP A 45 -16.20 11.21 -2.28
C ASP A 45 -15.81 10.72 -3.67
N LEU A 46 -16.83 10.33 -4.44
CA LEU A 46 -16.66 9.83 -5.80
C LEU A 46 -17.29 10.81 -6.80
N PRO A 47 -16.78 10.90 -8.03
CA PRO A 47 -17.38 11.74 -9.06
C PRO A 47 -18.84 11.35 -9.33
N ALA A 48 -19.71 12.34 -9.49
CA ALA A 48 -21.12 12.11 -9.82
C ALA A 48 -21.28 11.56 -11.24
N LYS A 49 -21.65 10.29 -11.35
CA LYS A 49 -21.90 9.59 -12.63
C LYS A 49 -22.99 8.53 -12.47
N LYS A 50 -23.69 8.19 -13.55
CA LYS A 50 -24.73 7.14 -13.54
C LYS A 50 -24.15 5.76 -13.22
N HIS A 51 -23.02 5.42 -13.82
CA HIS A 51 -22.26 4.18 -13.58
C HIS A 51 -20.84 4.33 -14.11
N GLY A 52 -19.95 3.39 -13.79
CA GLY A 52 -18.63 3.29 -14.42
C GLY A 52 -18.70 2.84 -15.89
N CYS A 53 -17.58 2.94 -16.60
CA CYS A 53 -17.35 2.34 -17.90
C CYS A 53 -16.07 1.50 -17.81
N MET A 54 -16.16 0.36 -17.12
CA MET A 54 -15.05 -0.58 -17.02
C MET A 54 -14.89 -1.30 -18.36
N PRO A 55 -13.66 -1.50 -18.88
CA PRO A 55 -13.45 -2.29 -20.08
C PRO A 55 -14.01 -3.71 -19.90
N MET A 56 -14.70 -4.23 -20.92
CA MET A 56 -15.14 -5.62 -21.03
C MET A 56 -14.28 -6.35 -22.06
#